data_AF-A0A7V5ZG26-F1
#
_entry.id   AF-A0A7V5ZG26-F1
#
_cell.length_a   1.000
_cell.length_b   1.000
_cell.length_c   1.000
_cell.angle_alpha   90.00
_cell.angle_beta   90.00
_cell.angle_gamma   90.00
#
_symmetry.space_group_name_H-M   'P 1'
#
loop_
_entity.id
_entity.type
_entity.pdbx_description
1 polymer ?
#
loop_
_entity_poly.entity_id
_entity_poly.type
_entity_poly.pdbx_seq_one_letter_code
_entity_poly.pdbx_strand_id
1 'polypeptide(L)'
;MRAKILWTLCLLSLTWSTFAQELSVRRGDYEARLGANGVEIRYQGTPIVIGSSFTLFRPRYEGAHFATADLSAFAPRREENRLVTAGRIPPEGAQFTHQVIVEEGGVQVWFTLRLPPQEQPLPLEVALVMFPPEEFAGGSYALHTLFGQVRPQPLPLQKPATSAPGTLQIVGNVREMTLMGKRVQLSVRVLSEATPIFYDMRSREFPEPQRVYWLLYGWQGSGGEWRCGVQLQARPAEQATSRATSGRVTLREGVRGVQVNGIFVHGEAHPVEKAAARELRQTLRQMTGAEIPLVEGTGDNLPA
;
A
#
# COMPACT_ATOMS: atom_id res chain seq x y z
N MET A 1 -33.03 -13.71 56.10
CA MET A 1 -33.65 -13.79 54.74
C MET A 1 -33.29 -12.65 53.79
N ARG A 2 -32.53 -11.61 54.19
CA ARG A 2 -32.15 -10.46 53.35
C ARG A 2 -30.84 -10.61 52.57
N ALA A 3 -29.99 -11.59 52.89
CA ALA A 3 -28.68 -11.77 52.25
C ALA A 3 -28.74 -12.53 50.90
N LYS A 4 -29.84 -13.23 50.59
CA LYS A 4 -29.96 -14.02 49.33
C LYS A 4 -30.35 -13.18 48.11
N ILE A 5 -30.96 -12.00 48.29
CA ILE A 5 -31.42 -11.15 47.17
C ILE A 5 -30.27 -10.32 46.57
N LEU A 6 -29.24 -9.99 47.36
CA LEU A 6 -28.11 -9.20 46.88
C LEU A 6 -27.18 -9.97 45.94
N TRP A 7 -27.05 -11.29 46.13
CA TRP A 7 -26.21 -12.16 45.30
C TRP A 7 -26.81 -12.41 43.91
N THR A 8 -28.14 -12.48 43.80
CA THR A 8 -28.80 -12.71 42.51
C THR A 8 -28.74 -11.48 41.59
N LEU A 9 -28.68 -10.26 42.16
CA LEU A 9 -28.52 -9.02 41.39
C LEU A 9 -27.09 -8.79 40.88
N CYS A 10 -26.05 -9.22 41.63
CA CYS A 10 -24.66 -9.17 41.12
C CYS A 10 -24.38 -10.20 40.00
N LEU A 11 -25.10 -11.31 39.94
CA LEU A 11 -24.94 -12.31 38.88
C LEU A 11 -25.64 -11.91 37.57
N LEU A 12 -26.61 -11.00 37.61
CA LEU A 12 -27.31 -10.48 36.41
C LEU A 12 -26.61 -9.29 35.75
N SER A 13 -25.68 -8.60 36.43
CA SER A 13 -24.87 -7.52 35.84
C SER A 13 -23.55 -7.98 35.21
N LEU A 14 -23.15 -9.25 35.41
CA LEU A 14 -21.89 -9.81 34.90
C LEU A 14 -22.00 -10.53 33.55
N THR A 15 -23.22 -10.70 33.00
CA THR A 15 -23.41 -11.36 31.69
C THR A 15 -23.53 -10.40 30.51
N TRP A 16 -23.47 -9.09 30.76
CA TRP A 16 -23.25 -8.10 29.70
C TRP A 16 -21.74 -7.83 29.56
N SER A 17 -20.97 -8.91 29.48
CA SER A 17 -19.72 -8.83 28.74
C SER A 17 -20.16 -8.56 27.31
N THR A 18 -20.16 -7.29 26.92
CA THR A 18 -20.20 -6.87 25.53
C THR A 18 -19.09 -7.65 24.85
N PHE A 19 -19.42 -8.78 24.25
CA PHE A 19 -18.71 -9.27 23.09
C PHE A 19 -18.66 -8.05 22.19
N ALA A 20 -17.51 -7.38 22.14
CA ALA A 20 -17.20 -6.40 21.13
C ALA A 20 -17.33 -7.19 19.83
N GLN A 21 -18.53 -7.17 19.25
CA GLN A 21 -18.85 -7.91 18.05
C GLN A 21 -17.84 -7.42 17.03
N GLU A 22 -16.98 -8.35 16.60
CA GLU A 22 -15.99 -8.08 15.58
C GLU A 22 -16.73 -7.59 14.34
N LEU A 23 -16.68 -6.28 14.11
CA LEU A 23 -17.46 -5.61 13.08
C LEU A 23 -16.81 -5.92 11.73
N SER A 24 -17.51 -6.75 10.95
CA SER A 24 -17.11 -7.13 9.61
C SER A 24 -18.14 -6.68 8.58
N VAL A 25 -17.64 -6.43 7.37
CA VAL A 25 -18.46 -6.21 6.17
C VAL A 25 -18.01 -7.19 5.10
N ARG A 26 -18.97 -7.84 4.44
CA ARG A 26 -18.73 -8.78 3.34
C ARG A 26 -19.55 -8.41 2.11
N ARG A 27 -18.91 -8.41 0.94
CA ARG A 27 -19.54 -8.27 -0.39
C ARG A 27 -18.76 -9.10 -1.40
N GLY A 28 -19.47 -9.92 -2.19
CA GLY A 28 -18.85 -10.85 -3.12
C GLY A 28 -17.78 -11.73 -2.45
N ASP A 29 -16.59 -11.70 -3.03
CA ASP A 29 -15.41 -12.43 -2.57
C ASP A 29 -14.66 -11.74 -1.41
N TYR A 30 -15.01 -10.50 -1.08
CA TYR A 30 -14.27 -9.69 -0.11
C TYR A 30 -14.94 -9.67 1.25
N GLU A 31 -14.11 -9.74 2.27
CA GLU A 31 -14.46 -9.48 3.67
C GLU A 31 -13.46 -8.49 4.24
N ALA A 32 -13.95 -7.46 4.93
CA ALA A 32 -13.11 -6.51 5.66
C ALA A 32 -13.52 -6.41 7.12
N ARG A 33 -12.54 -6.14 7.97
CA ARG A 33 -12.68 -5.92 9.41
C ARG A 33 -11.83 -4.72 9.83
N LEU A 34 -12.28 -4.03 10.86
CA LEU A 34 -11.49 -3.03 11.59
C LEU A 34 -11.33 -3.52 13.02
N GLY A 35 -10.10 -3.82 13.41
CA GLY A 35 -9.76 -4.37 14.73
C GLY A 35 -8.55 -3.68 15.37
N ALA A 36 -7.95 -4.34 16.36
CA ALA A 36 -6.79 -3.81 17.09
C ALA A 36 -5.56 -3.60 16.20
N ASN A 37 -5.43 -4.39 15.13
CA ASN A 37 -4.35 -4.27 14.14
C ASN A 37 -4.67 -3.24 13.03
N GLY A 38 -5.82 -2.57 13.13
CA GLY A 38 -6.35 -1.71 12.08
C GLY A 38 -7.16 -2.50 11.04
N VAL A 39 -6.90 -2.24 9.75
CA VAL A 39 -7.63 -2.83 8.63
C VAL A 39 -7.16 -4.25 8.33
N GLU A 40 -8.10 -5.19 8.33
CA GLU A 40 -7.87 -6.55 7.86
C GLU A 40 -8.81 -6.86 6.69
N ILE A 41 -8.28 -7.38 5.59
CA ILE A 41 -9.04 -7.66 4.38
C ILE A 41 -8.71 -9.07 3.88
N ARG A 42 -9.74 -9.82 3.55
CA ARG A 42 -9.65 -11.16 2.97
C ARG A 42 -10.33 -11.19 1.60
N TYR A 43 -9.74 -11.94 0.69
CA TYR A 43 -10.31 -12.33 -0.59
C TYR A 43 -10.50 -13.85 -0.61
N GLN A 44 -11.75 -14.32 -0.70
CA GLN A 44 -12.11 -15.75 -0.63
C GLN A 44 -11.46 -16.47 0.57
N GLY A 45 -11.48 -15.80 1.74
CA GLY A 45 -10.85 -16.31 2.97
C GLY A 45 -9.33 -16.18 3.05
N THR A 46 -8.65 -15.80 1.96
CA THR A 46 -7.21 -15.55 1.94
C THR A 46 -6.89 -14.14 2.41
N PRO A 47 -6.04 -13.95 3.45
CA PRO A 47 -5.66 -12.62 3.90
C PRO A 47 -4.84 -11.90 2.82
N ILE A 48 -5.29 -10.70 2.45
CA ILE A 48 -4.59 -9.83 1.51
C ILE A 48 -4.10 -8.55 2.18
N VAL A 49 -4.75 -8.13 3.27
CA VAL A 49 -4.29 -7.07 4.19
C VAL A 49 -4.49 -7.59 5.62
N ILE A 50 -3.49 -7.43 6.47
CA ILE A 50 -3.49 -7.93 7.86
C ILE A 50 -3.34 -6.83 8.91
N GLY A 51 -3.28 -5.59 8.47
CA GLY A 51 -3.25 -4.45 9.36
C GLY A 51 -3.12 -3.12 8.63
N SER A 52 -3.16 -2.07 9.43
CA SER A 52 -2.85 -0.71 9.06
C SER A 52 -2.31 0.02 10.27
N SER A 53 -1.42 0.98 10.08
CA SER A 53 -0.87 1.76 11.17
C SER A 53 -0.81 3.23 10.81
N PHE A 54 -1.01 4.10 11.80
CA PHE A 54 -0.82 5.53 11.71
C PHE A 54 -0.12 6.01 12.97
N THR A 55 0.92 6.81 12.78
CA THR A 55 1.66 7.48 13.84
C THR A 55 1.75 8.97 13.53
N LEU A 56 1.35 9.80 14.50
CA LEU A 56 1.60 11.24 14.49
C LEU A 56 2.77 11.50 15.43
N PHE A 57 3.89 11.98 14.89
CA PHE A 57 5.09 12.24 15.67
C PHE A 57 5.14 13.68 16.15
N ARG A 58 5.88 13.86 17.25
CA ARG A 58 6.38 15.17 17.67
C ARG A 58 7.30 15.75 16.60
N PRO A 59 7.49 17.08 16.55
CA PRO A 59 8.49 17.70 15.70
C PRO A 59 9.84 16.97 15.84
N ARG A 60 10.54 16.80 14.71
CA ARG A 60 11.86 16.15 14.65
C ARG A 60 11.89 14.69 15.11
N TYR A 61 10.75 14.00 15.13
CA TYR A 61 10.61 12.60 15.56
C TYR A 61 11.00 12.36 17.02
N GLU A 62 10.79 13.33 17.92
CA GLU A 62 11.08 13.22 19.36
C GLU A 62 10.07 12.33 20.14
N GLY A 63 9.46 11.35 19.46
CA GLY A 63 8.42 10.46 19.97
C GLY A 63 7.07 10.63 19.28
N ALA A 64 6.10 9.79 19.64
CA ALA A 64 4.75 9.83 19.09
C ALA A 64 3.81 10.67 19.98
N HIS A 65 3.00 11.54 19.36
CA HIS A 65 1.78 12.07 19.98
C HIS A 65 0.65 11.03 19.99
N PHE A 66 0.65 10.15 18.98
CA PHE A 66 -0.34 9.10 18.80
C PHE A 66 0.24 7.96 17.99
N ALA A 67 -0.09 6.71 18.36
CA ALA A 67 0.24 5.53 17.58
C ALA A 67 -0.95 4.56 17.52
N THR A 68 -0.98 3.71 16.50
CA THR A 68 -2.02 2.70 16.24
C THR A 68 -2.37 1.81 17.44
N ALA A 69 -1.43 1.57 18.36
CA ALA A 69 -1.70 0.86 19.61
C ALA A 69 -2.83 1.49 20.43
N ASP A 70 -3.05 2.80 20.26
CA ASP A 70 -4.09 3.58 20.92
C ASP A 70 -5.45 3.50 20.22
N LEU A 71 -5.53 2.89 19.02
CA LEU A 71 -6.78 2.81 18.26
C LEU A 71 -7.84 1.92 18.89
N SER A 72 -7.43 1.01 19.80
CA SER A 72 -8.34 0.14 20.54
C SER A 72 -9.40 0.89 21.34
N ALA A 73 -9.15 2.18 21.66
CA ALA A 73 -10.11 3.06 22.31
C ALA A 73 -11.26 3.54 21.41
N PHE A 74 -11.13 3.41 20.07
CA PHE A 74 -12.13 3.90 19.13
C PHE A 74 -12.93 2.73 18.54
N ALA A 75 -14.19 2.63 18.94
CA ALA A 75 -15.09 1.61 18.42
C ALA A 75 -15.38 1.85 16.92
N PRO A 76 -15.11 0.87 16.03
CA PRO A 76 -15.53 0.95 14.65
C PRO A 76 -17.06 1.02 14.56
N ARG A 77 -17.57 1.67 13.52
CA ARG A 77 -18.99 1.74 13.16
C ARG A 77 -19.18 1.11 11.79
N ARG A 78 -20.28 0.39 11.62
CA ARG A 78 -20.68 -0.17 10.32
C ARG A 78 -21.79 0.68 9.69
N GLU A 79 -21.60 1.02 8.43
CA GLU A 79 -22.53 1.78 7.60
C GLU A 79 -22.73 1.01 6.28
N GLU A 80 -23.77 0.16 6.19
CA GLU A 80 -24.04 -0.69 5.02
C GLU A 80 -22.86 -1.60 4.61
N ASN A 81 -22.13 -1.20 3.55
CA ASN A 81 -20.96 -1.84 2.96
C ASN A 81 -19.63 -1.17 3.40
N ARG A 82 -19.67 -0.39 4.46
CA ARG A 82 -18.55 0.42 4.94
C ARG A 82 -18.28 0.17 6.42
N LEU A 83 -17.02 0.20 6.79
CA LEU A 83 -16.55 0.30 8.17
C LEU A 83 -15.87 1.66 8.37
N VAL A 84 -16.15 2.33 9.49
CA VAL A 84 -15.60 3.64 9.81
C VAL A 84 -15.14 3.68 11.26
N THR A 85 -13.88 4.04 11.49
CA THR A 85 -13.35 4.41 12.80
C THR A 85 -12.94 5.86 12.75
N ALA A 86 -13.37 6.67 13.72
CA ALA A 86 -13.01 8.08 13.80
C ALA A 86 -12.68 8.45 15.24
N GLY A 87 -11.76 9.39 15.41
CA GLY A 87 -11.25 9.75 16.72
C GLY A 87 -10.67 11.16 16.76
N ARG A 88 -10.39 11.60 17.98
CA ARG A 88 -9.62 12.81 18.26
C ARG A 88 -8.29 12.42 18.89
N ILE A 89 -7.27 13.25 18.67
CA ILE A 89 -5.93 13.10 19.24
C ILE A 89 -5.65 14.33 20.12
N PRO A 90 -6.06 14.32 21.40
CA PRO A 90 -5.72 15.33 22.38
C PRO A 90 -4.35 14.93 22.96
N PRO A 91 -3.25 15.52 22.46
CA PRO A 91 -2.96 16.93 22.75
C PRO A 91 -3.10 17.89 21.55
N GLU A 92 -2.94 17.39 20.32
CA GLU A 92 -2.85 18.23 19.12
C GLU A 92 -4.19 18.74 18.60
N GLY A 93 -5.30 18.35 19.24
CA GLY A 93 -6.65 18.65 18.75
C GLY A 93 -6.95 18.04 17.37
N ALA A 94 -6.09 17.14 16.89
CA ALA A 94 -6.22 16.52 15.59
C ALA A 94 -7.43 15.57 15.57
N GLN A 95 -7.99 15.35 14.39
CA GLN A 95 -9.09 14.42 14.18
C GLN A 95 -8.74 13.50 13.04
N PHE A 96 -9.03 12.21 13.19
CA PHE A 96 -8.81 11.25 12.11
C PHE A 96 -10.09 10.48 11.78
N THR A 97 -10.14 9.96 10.56
CA THR A 97 -11.15 9.01 10.11
C THR A 97 -10.46 7.96 9.25
N HIS A 98 -10.67 6.69 9.60
CA HIS A 98 -10.27 5.53 8.84
C HIS A 98 -11.52 4.82 8.33
N GLN A 99 -11.61 4.68 7.01
CA GLN A 99 -12.77 4.12 6.34
C GLN A 99 -12.36 2.97 5.42
N VAL A 100 -13.14 1.89 5.44
CA VAL A 100 -13.04 0.77 4.50
C VAL A 100 -14.38 0.60 3.81
N ILE A 101 -14.40 0.59 2.47
CA ILE A 101 -15.59 0.35 1.65
C ILE A 101 -15.41 -0.96 0.92
N VAL A 102 -16.34 -1.90 1.06
CA VAL A 102 -16.29 -3.22 0.43
C VAL A 102 -17.33 -3.27 -0.68
N GLU A 103 -16.89 -3.57 -1.89
CA GLU A 103 -17.72 -3.71 -3.09
C GLU A 103 -17.44 -5.06 -3.76
N GLU A 104 -18.28 -5.48 -4.70
CA GLU A 104 -18.06 -6.75 -5.41
C GLU A 104 -16.75 -6.73 -6.22
N GLY A 105 -16.40 -5.57 -6.78
CA GLY A 105 -15.20 -5.39 -7.62
C GLY A 105 -13.92 -5.08 -6.84
N GLY A 106 -13.95 -5.01 -5.50
CA GLY A 106 -12.76 -4.68 -4.71
C GLY A 106 -13.05 -4.01 -3.37
N VAL A 107 -11.98 -3.52 -2.73
CA VAL A 107 -12.04 -2.81 -1.45
C VAL A 107 -11.35 -1.47 -1.56
N GLN A 108 -11.96 -0.41 -1.07
CA GLN A 108 -11.31 0.90 -0.92
C GLN A 108 -10.97 1.14 0.54
N VAL A 109 -9.74 1.59 0.80
CA VAL A 109 -9.28 1.99 2.14
C VAL A 109 -8.91 3.46 2.08
N TRP A 110 -9.43 4.25 3.01
CA TRP A 110 -9.24 5.69 3.09
C TRP A 110 -8.83 6.10 4.49
N PHE A 111 -7.83 6.96 4.60
CA PHE A 111 -7.48 7.63 5.84
C PHE A 111 -7.49 9.13 5.63
N THR A 112 -8.15 9.84 6.54
CA THR A 112 -8.21 11.31 6.57
C THR A 112 -7.74 11.79 7.93
N LEU A 113 -6.82 12.75 7.95
CA LEU A 113 -6.39 13.49 9.14
C LEU A 113 -6.71 14.97 8.96
N ARG A 114 -7.34 15.56 9.97
CA ARG A 114 -7.52 17.01 10.10
C ARG A 114 -6.66 17.49 11.25
N LEU A 115 -5.76 18.41 10.95
CA LEU A 115 -4.83 18.99 11.92
C LEU A 115 -5.12 20.49 12.04
N PRO A 116 -5.26 21.04 13.25
CA PRO A 116 -5.29 22.49 13.42
C PRO A 116 -3.94 23.10 13.00
N PRO A 117 -3.88 24.41 12.71
CA PRO A 117 -2.62 25.08 12.40
C PRO A 117 -1.56 24.81 13.47
N GLN A 118 -0.35 24.45 13.03
CA GLN A 118 0.79 24.15 13.89
C GLN A 118 1.90 25.17 13.70
N GLU A 119 2.54 25.57 14.79
CA GLU A 119 3.73 26.43 14.73
C GLU A 119 4.92 25.68 14.12
N GLN A 120 5.02 24.37 14.36
CA GLN A 120 6.03 23.49 13.79
C GLN A 120 5.37 22.31 13.06
N PRO A 121 5.85 21.92 11.87
CA PRO A 121 5.32 20.75 11.18
C PRO A 121 5.45 19.48 12.03
N LEU A 122 4.37 18.69 12.07
CA LEU A 122 4.34 17.39 12.71
C LEU A 122 4.59 16.29 11.66
N PRO A 123 5.61 15.44 11.82
CA PRO A 123 5.79 14.29 10.95
C PRO A 123 4.63 13.30 11.11
N LEU A 124 4.17 12.78 9.97
CA LEU A 124 3.03 11.88 9.89
C LEU A 124 3.42 10.67 9.06
N GLU A 125 3.20 9.47 9.60
CA GLU A 125 3.36 8.21 8.89
C GLU A 125 2.07 7.39 8.92
N VAL A 126 1.64 6.91 7.76
CA VAL A 126 0.45 6.06 7.63
C VAL A 126 0.78 4.85 6.76
N ALA A 127 0.95 3.69 7.39
CA ALA A 127 0.93 2.40 6.73
C ALA A 127 -0.52 2.01 6.46
N LEU A 128 -1.08 2.51 5.35
CA LEU A 128 -2.52 2.40 5.07
C LEU A 128 -2.95 0.94 4.91
N VAL A 129 -2.09 0.12 4.31
CA VAL A 129 -2.27 -1.33 4.19
C VAL A 129 -0.96 -2.06 4.45
N MET A 130 -1.06 -3.15 5.19
CA MET A 130 0.02 -4.07 5.52
C MET A 130 -0.25 -5.44 4.91
N PHE A 131 0.68 -5.93 4.08
CA PHE A 131 0.48 -7.16 3.32
C PHE A 131 1.18 -8.36 4.00
N PRO A 132 0.48 -9.51 4.12
CA PRO A 132 1.02 -10.69 4.80
C PRO A 132 2.19 -11.32 4.06
N PRO A 133 3.34 -11.53 4.72
CA PRO A 133 4.48 -12.18 4.09
C PRO A 133 4.21 -13.64 3.72
N GLU A 134 3.31 -14.32 4.43
CA GLU A 134 2.92 -15.70 4.15
C GLU A 134 2.35 -15.84 2.73
N GLU A 135 1.70 -14.79 2.23
CA GLU A 135 1.08 -14.74 0.91
C GLU A 135 2.04 -14.22 -0.16
N PHE A 136 2.82 -13.17 0.13
CA PHE A 136 3.57 -12.43 -0.91
C PHE A 136 5.09 -12.65 -0.90
N ALA A 137 5.69 -13.18 0.17
CA ALA A 137 7.14 -13.40 0.21
C ALA A 137 7.61 -14.44 -0.82
N GLY A 138 8.67 -14.10 -1.56
CA GLY A 138 9.16 -14.89 -2.69
C GLY A 138 8.31 -14.76 -3.97
N GLY A 139 7.24 -13.97 -3.92
CA GLY A 139 6.47 -13.58 -5.08
C GLY A 139 7.14 -12.49 -5.89
N SER A 140 6.34 -11.66 -6.55
CA SER A 140 6.85 -10.50 -7.29
C SER A 140 5.89 -9.32 -7.22
N TYR A 141 6.36 -8.15 -7.62
CA TYR A 141 5.54 -6.96 -7.81
C TYR A 141 5.76 -6.38 -9.20
N ALA A 142 4.73 -5.81 -9.79
CA ALA A 142 4.81 -5.07 -11.05
C ALA A 142 4.22 -3.68 -10.85
N LEU A 143 4.88 -2.65 -11.40
CA LEU A 143 4.37 -1.29 -11.35
C LEU A 143 3.60 -1.00 -12.63
N HIS A 144 2.49 -0.29 -12.49
CA HIS A 144 1.79 0.30 -13.63
C HIS A 144 2.19 1.77 -13.69
N THR A 145 2.87 2.12 -14.78
CA THR A 145 3.33 3.48 -15.06
C THR A 145 2.50 4.07 -16.20
N LEU A 146 2.67 5.36 -16.47
CA LEU A 146 2.07 6.00 -17.64
C LEU A 146 2.52 5.34 -18.97
N PHE A 147 3.66 4.63 -18.96
CA PHE A 147 4.21 3.94 -20.12
C PHE A 147 3.85 2.45 -20.18
N GLY A 148 2.95 2.00 -19.29
CA GLY A 148 2.52 0.61 -19.18
C GLY A 148 3.11 -0.12 -17.98
N GLN A 149 2.96 -1.44 -17.98
CA GLN A 149 3.34 -2.30 -16.87
C GLN A 149 4.83 -2.68 -16.95
N VAL A 150 5.58 -2.38 -15.88
CA VAL A 150 6.96 -2.84 -15.71
C VAL A 150 6.96 -4.36 -15.47
N ARG A 151 7.97 -5.06 -15.98
CA ARG A 151 8.13 -6.50 -15.74
C ARG A 151 8.11 -6.78 -14.23
N PRO A 152 7.48 -7.89 -13.81
CA PRO A 152 7.49 -8.30 -12.41
C PRO A 152 8.92 -8.36 -11.86
N GLN A 153 9.14 -7.64 -10.76
CA GLN A 153 10.36 -7.63 -9.97
C GLN A 153 10.18 -8.54 -8.76
N PRO A 154 11.19 -9.35 -8.38
CA PRO A 154 11.04 -10.29 -7.28
C PRO A 154 10.88 -9.56 -5.94
N LEU A 155 10.03 -10.12 -5.08
CA LEU A 155 9.97 -9.74 -3.67
C LEU A 155 10.99 -10.57 -2.88
N PRO A 156 11.69 -9.99 -1.89
CA PRO A 156 12.65 -10.74 -1.10
C PRO A 156 11.98 -11.94 -0.42
N LEU A 157 12.52 -13.14 -0.63
CA LEU A 157 12.02 -14.32 0.06
C LEU A 157 12.44 -14.28 1.54
N GLN A 158 13.72 -14.00 1.77
CA GLN A 158 14.31 -13.93 3.10
C GLN A 158 14.16 -12.53 3.69
N LYS A 159 14.10 -12.47 5.02
CA LYS A 159 14.10 -11.22 5.78
C LYS A 159 15.44 -10.50 5.60
N PRO A 160 15.48 -9.16 5.59
CA PRO A 160 16.74 -8.42 5.61
C PRO A 160 17.64 -8.88 6.77
N ALA A 161 18.92 -9.16 6.48
CA ALA A 161 19.87 -9.71 7.45
C ALA A 161 20.56 -8.64 8.33
N THR A 162 20.54 -7.37 7.92
CA THR A 162 21.31 -6.29 8.56
C THR A 162 20.61 -5.70 9.77
N SER A 163 21.40 -5.49 10.83
CA SER A 163 21.09 -4.87 12.13
C SER A 163 21.11 -3.32 12.12
N ALA A 164 20.85 -2.71 10.97
CA ALA A 164 20.56 -1.28 10.85
C ALA A 164 19.03 -1.13 10.76
N PRO A 165 18.43 0.03 11.13
CA PRO A 165 16.99 0.18 11.30
C PRO A 165 16.20 -0.49 10.17
N GLY A 166 15.62 -1.65 10.51
CA GLY A 166 15.47 -2.80 9.64
C GLY A 166 14.34 -2.71 8.62
N THR A 167 14.51 -1.82 7.67
CA THR A 167 13.54 -1.60 6.59
C THR A 167 14.27 -1.62 5.25
N LEU A 168 13.68 -2.28 4.25
CA LEU A 168 14.15 -2.18 2.87
C LEU A 168 13.07 -1.48 2.05
N GLN A 169 13.39 -0.30 1.54
CA GLN A 169 12.56 0.33 0.52
C GLN A 169 12.57 -0.55 -0.73
N ILE A 170 11.41 -1.07 -1.12
CA ILE A 170 11.26 -1.87 -2.35
C ILE A 170 11.06 -0.94 -3.53
N VAL A 171 10.13 0.01 -3.42
CA VAL A 171 9.81 0.97 -4.48
C VAL A 171 9.12 2.21 -3.91
N GLY A 172 9.46 3.40 -4.43
CA GLY A 172 8.81 4.66 -4.07
C GLY A 172 7.82 5.15 -5.14
N ASN A 173 7.02 6.16 -4.79
CA ASN A 173 6.08 6.85 -5.68
C ASN A 173 5.08 5.91 -6.37
N VAL A 174 4.55 4.94 -5.62
CA VAL A 174 3.60 3.97 -6.16
C VAL A 174 2.31 4.69 -6.56
N ARG A 175 1.92 4.59 -7.83
CA ARG A 175 0.58 5.02 -8.29
C ARG A 175 -0.35 3.83 -8.44
N GLU A 176 0.17 2.77 -9.04
CA GLU A 176 -0.51 1.50 -9.14
C GLU A 176 0.53 0.38 -9.17
N MET A 177 0.27 -0.68 -8.41
CA MET A 177 1.15 -1.81 -8.25
C MET A 177 0.32 -3.09 -8.24
N THR A 178 0.85 -4.15 -8.82
CA THR A 178 0.29 -5.49 -8.68
C THR A 178 1.25 -6.37 -7.90
N LEU A 179 0.82 -6.89 -6.75
CA LEU A 179 1.52 -7.89 -5.96
C LEU A 179 1.10 -9.28 -6.41
N MET A 180 2.06 -10.13 -6.74
CA MET A 180 1.84 -11.51 -7.16
C MET A 180 2.26 -12.43 -6.01
N GLY A 181 1.28 -12.95 -5.29
CA GLY A 181 1.46 -13.88 -4.18
C GLY A 181 1.34 -15.35 -4.61
N LYS A 182 1.26 -16.24 -3.61
CA LYS A 182 1.16 -17.69 -3.81
C LYS A 182 -0.20 -18.14 -4.33
N ARG A 183 -1.27 -17.52 -3.83
CA ARG A 183 -2.67 -17.86 -4.10
C ARG A 183 -3.44 -16.67 -4.68
N VAL A 184 -2.98 -15.45 -4.43
CA VAL A 184 -3.66 -14.23 -4.88
C VAL A 184 -2.71 -13.32 -5.65
N GLN A 185 -3.24 -12.73 -6.72
CA GLN A 185 -2.68 -11.53 -7.34
C GLN A 185 -3.52 -10.32 -6.92
N LEU A 186 -2.87 -9.29 -6.38
CA LEU A 186 -3.52 -8.12 -5.81
C LEU A 186 -3.09 -6.85 -6.55
N SER A 187 -4.01 -6.22 -7.28
CA SER A 187 -3.83 -4.85 -7.76
C SER A 187 -4.11 -3.86 -6.64
N VAL A 188 -3.22 -2.87 -6.52
CA VAL A 188 -3.23 -1.80 -5.54
C VAL A 188 -3.13 -0.49 -6.31
N ARG A 189 -4.23 0.25 -6.39
CA ARG A 189 -4.30 1.55 -7.06
C ARG A 189 -4.43 2.66 -6.04
N VAL A 190 -3.54 3.65 -6.09
CA VAL A 190 -3.60 4.81 -5.21
C VAL A 190 -4.67 5.77 -5.73
N LEU A 191 -5.55 6.19 -4.81
CA LEU A 191 -6.69 7.08 -5.08
C LEU A 191 -6.42 8.53 -4.69
N SER A 192 -5.39 8.76 -3.87
CA SER A 192 -4.97 10.08 -3.41
C SER A 192 -3.87 10.69 -4.28
N GLU A 193 -3.66 12.00 -4.14
CA GLU A 193 -2.55 12.70 -4.79
C GLU A 193 -1.19 12.31 -4.18
N ALA A 194 -1.17 12.05 -2.87
CA ALA A 194 0.02 11.54 -2.20
C ALA A 194 0.35 10.14 -2.70
N THR A 195 1.62 9.92 -3.06
CA THR A 195 2.11 8.61 -3.49
C THR A 195 2.87 7.92 -2.36
N PRO A 196 2.46 6.70 -1.95
CA PRO A 196 3.16 5.96 -0.93
C PRO A 196 4.44 5.32 -1.45
N ILE A 197 5.21 4.81 -0.50
CA ILE A 197 6.40 3.99 -0.70
C ILE A 197 6.09 2.58 -0.18
N PHE A 198 6.51 1.57 -0.93
CA PHE A 198 6.36 0.17 -0.57
C PHE A 198 7.64 -0.34 0.10
N TYR A 199 7.52 -0.84 1.33
CA TYR A 199 8.63 -1.28 2.16
C TYR A 199 8.50 -2.75 2.56
N ASP A 200 9.65 -3.40 2.74
CA ASP A 200 9.79 -4.63 3.52
C ASP A 200 10.18 -4.27 4.96
N MET A 201 9.24 -4.43 5.89
CA MET A 201 9.41 -4.16 7.32
C MET A 201 9.63 -5.44 8.12
N ARG A 202 10.02 -6.56 7.49
CA ARG A 202 10.08 -7.87 8.14
C ARG A 202 11.29 -8.06 9.07
N SER A 203 11.91 -6.97 9.53
CA SER A 203 12.99 -7.00 10.52
C SER A 203 12.51 -7.38 11.92
N ARG A 204 13.43 -7.90 12.73
CA ARG A 204 13.18 -8.26 14.13
C ARG A 204 12.83 -7.05 15.00
N GLU A 205 13.25 -5.86 14.61
CA GLU A 205 13.01 -4.61 15.33
C GLU A 205 11.53 -4.19 15.34
N PHE A 206 10.75 -4.65 14.35
CA PHE A 206 9.31 -4.44 14.35
C PHE A 206 8.61 -5.58 15.10
N PRO A 207 7.70 -5.27 16.04
CA PRO A 207 6.90 -6.28 16.72
C PRO A 207 5.88 -6.89 15.76
N GLU A 208 5.34 -8.07 16.08
CA GLU A 208 4.14 -8.56 15.41
C GLU A 208 2.93 -7.68 15.83
N PRO A 209 1.97 -7.38 14.93
CA PRO A 209 1.84 -7.83 13.54
C PRO A 209 2.52 -6.89 12.51
N GLN A 210 3.31 -5.92 12.97
CA GLN A 210 3.90 -4.87 12.14
C GLN A 210 5.07 -5.36 11.27
N ARG A 211 5.57 -6.57 11.50
CA ARG A 211 6.70 -7.19 10.80
C ARG A 211 6.32 -7.76 9.42
N VAL A 212 5.93 -6.89 8.49
CA VAL A 212 5.25 -7.27 7.23
C VAL A 212 5.62 -6.32 6.10
N TYR A 213 4.99 -6.43 4.92
CA TYR A 213 5.20 -5.42 3.87
C TYR A 213 4.26 -4.24 4.06
N TRP A 214 4.75 -3.01 3.93
CA TRP A 214 3.98 -1.81 4.20
C TRP A 214 3.81 -0.97 2.93
N LEU A 215 2.60 -0.48 2.71
CA LEU A 215 2.38 0.66 1.83
C LEU A 215 2.28 1.94 2.68
N LEU A 216 3.38 2.67 2.76
CA LEU A 216 3.60 3.76 3.70
C LEU A 216 3.46 5.13 3.03
N TYR A 217 2.62 5.97 3.60
CA TYR A 217 2.54 7.40 3.30
C TYR A 217 3.31 8.18 4.37
N GLY A 218 4.10 9.17 3.95
CA GLY A 218 4.83 10.07 4.84
C GLY A 218 4.57 11.52 4.49
N TRP A 219 4.26 12.35 5.49
CA TRP A 219 4.03 13.80 5.32
C TRP A 219 4.63 14.63 6.46
N GLN A 220 4.68 15.94 6.23
CA GLN A 220 4.97 16.95 7.24
C GLN A 220 3.76 17.88 7.34
N GLY A 221 2.92 17.69 8.35
CA GLY A 221 1.66 18.42 8.51
C GLY A 221 1.84 19.70 9.32
N SER A 222 1.56 20.86 8.74
CA SER A 222 1.50 22.17 9.44
C SER A 222 0.07 22.64 9.73
N GLY A 223 -0.94 21.84 9.36
CA GLY A 223 -2.36 22.12 9.49
C GLY A 223 -3.15 21.62 8.29
N GLY A 224 -4.48 21.76 8.34
CA GLY A 224 -5.38 21.43 7.22
C GLY A 224 -5.88 19.99 7.22
N GLU A 225 -6.39 19.54 6.06
CA GLU A 225 -6.87 18.18 5.83
C GLU A 225 -5.91 17.42 4.92
N TRP A 226 -5.51 16.23 5.38
CA TRP A 226 -4.65 15.30 4.68
C TRP A 226 -5.40 14.01 4.42
N ARG A 227 -5.35 13.50 3.19
CA ARG A 227 -6.09 12.30 2.80
C ARG A 227 -5.23 11.38 1.96
N CYS A 228 -5.18 10.10 2.35
CA CYS A 228 -4.68 9.03 1.49
C CYS A 228 -5.74 7.96 1.26
N GLY A 229 -5.63 7.27 0.14
CA GLY A 229 -6.52 6.17 -0.16
C GLY A 229 -5.96 5.20 -1.19
N VAL A 230 -6.40 3.95 -1.10
CA VAL A 230 -6.10 2.89 -2.07
C VAL A 230 -7.35 2.12 -2.42
N GLN A 231 -7.40 1.64 -3.67
CA GLN A 231 -8.31 0.62 -4.13
C GLN A 231 -7.52 -0.69 -4.29
N LEU A 232 -8.12 -1.77 -3.81
CA LEU A 232 -7.57 -3.12 -3.81
C LEU A 232 -8.47 -4.01 -4.66
N GLN A 233 -7.88 -4.71 -5.62
CA GLN A 233 -8.56 -5.69 -6.46
C GLN A 233 -7.74 -6.97 -6.52
N ALA A 234 -8.24 -8.01 -5.87
CA ALA A 234 -7.68 -9.34 -5.88
C ALA A 234 -8.30 -10.22 -6.96
N ARG A 235 -7.49 -11.14 -7.46
CA ARG A 235 -7.90 -12.27 -8.30
C ARG A 235 -7.07 -13.50 -7.92
N PRO A 236 -7.53 -14.72 -8.23
CA PRO A 236 -6.73 -15.92 -8.03
C PRO A 236 -5.38 -15.77 -8.74
N ALA A 237 -4.29 -16.21 -8.10
CA ALA A 237 -2.99 -16.25 -8.73
C ALA A 237 -3.05 -17.24 -9.91
N GLU A 238 -2.74 -16.76 -11.10
CA GLU A 238 -2.47 -17.63 -12.24
C GLU A 238 -1.18 -18.40 -11.92
N GLN A 239 -1.24 -19.73 -11.87
CA GLN A 239 -0.03 -20.55 -11.81
C GLN A 239 0.80 -20.20 -13.05
N ALA A 240 1.97 -19.58 -12.85
CA ALA A 240 2.82 -19.13 -13.93
C ALA A 240 3.35 -20.33 -14.73
N THR A 241 2.63 -20.76 -15.75
CA THR A 241 3.13 -21.64 -16.81
C THR A 241 3.81 -20.79 -17.89
N SER A 242 4.85 -20.04 -17.55
CA SER A 242 5.67 -19.42 -18.60
C SER A 242 7.07 -19.07 -18.11
N ARG A 243 8.07 -19.74 -18.70
CA ARG A 243 9.41 -19.16 -18.87
C ARG A 243 9.23 -17.81 -19.57
N ALA A 244 9.62 -16.72 -18.92
CA ALA A 244 9.67 -15.41 -19.55
C ALA A 244 10.68 -15.46 -20.72
N THR A 245 10.17 -15.64 -21.93
CA THR A 245 10.95 -15.39 -23.15
C THR A 245 11.15 -13.90 -23.30
N SER A 246 12.38 -13.47 -23.56
CA SER A 246 12.71 -12.12 -24.03
C SER A 246 11.69 -11.68 -25.09
N GLY A 247 10.97 -10.60 -24.81
CA GLY A 247 9.87 -10.11 -25.66
C GLY A 247 10.34 -9.00 -26.60
N ARG A 248 9.74 -8.92 -27.79
CA ARG A 248 9.92 -7.78 -28.70
C ARG A 248 9.08 -6.59 -28.22
N VAL A 249 9.60 -5.38 -28.35
CA VAL A 249 8.88 -4.14 -28.00
C VAL A 249 8.11 -3.67 -29.23
N THR A 250 6.79 -3.44 -29.10
CA THR A 250 5.96 -2.90 -30.19
C THR A 250 5.19 -1.69 -29.69
N LEU A 251 5.42 -0.52 -30.29
CA LEU A 251 4.60 0.67 -30.08
C LEU A 251 3.34 0.55 -30.93
N ARG A 252 2.17 0.88 -30.37
CA ARG A 252 0.92 0.86 -31.11
C ARG A 252 0.40 2.28 -31.33
N GLU A 253 0.07 2.58 -32.59
CA GLU A 253 -0.67 3.77 -32.99
C GLU A 253 -1.95 3.32 -33.71
N GLY A 254 -3.08 3.39 -33.00
CA GLY A 254 -4.34 2.79 -33.45
C GLY A 254 -4.20 1.28 -33.67
N VAL A 255 -4.44 0.82 -34.90
CA VAL A 255 -4.30 -0.60 -35.31
C VAL A 255 -2.90 -0.98 -35.78
N ARG A 256 -1.98 0.00 -35.96
CA ARG A 256 -0.62 -0.27 -36.44
C ARG A 256 0.30 -0.53 -35.26
N GLY A 257 1.05 -1.62 -35.33
CA GLY A 257 2.15 -1.92 -34.41
C GLY A 257 3.49 -1.70 -35.09
N VAL A 258 4.36 -0.90 -34.49
CA VAL A 258 5.73 -0.67 -34.95
C VAL A 258 6.69 -1.29 -33.94
N GLN A 259 7.51 -2.23 -34.41
CA GLN A 259 8.53 -2.83 -33.56
C GLN A 259 9.64 -1.81 -33.26
N VAL A 260 9.97 -1.61 -31.98
CA VAL A 260 11.06 -0.73 -31.57
C VAL A 260 12.37 -1.48 -31.72
N ASN A 261 13.22 -1.02 -32.64
CA ASN A 261 14.53 -1.61 -32.90
C ASN A 261 15.68 -0.79 -32.26
N GLY A 262 15.40 0.43 -31.80
CA GLY A 262 16.37 1.32 -31.19
C GLY A 262 15.72 2.60 -30.68
N ILE A 263 16.40 3.30 -29.77
CA ILE A 263 16.12 4.68 -29.40
C ILE A 263 17.21 5.54 -30.01
N PHE A 264 16.82 6.61 -30.68
CA PHE A 264 17.76 7.58 -31.22
C PHE A 264 17.62 8.91 -30.48
N VAL A 265 18.74 9.54 -30.16
CA VAL A 265 18.78 10.91 -29.66
C VAL A 265 19.83 11.70 -30.44
N HIS A 266 19.51 12.95 -30.78
CA HIS A 266 20.45 13.77 -31.55
C HIS A 266 21.74 14.01 -30.73
N GLY A 267 22.90 14.00 -31.39
CA GLY A 267 24.20 14.19 -30.74
C GLY A 267 24.30 15.55 -30.04
N GLU A 268 23.65 16.56 -30.60
CA GLU A 268 23.55 17.92 -30.06
C GLU A 268 22.29 18.16 -29.21
N ALA A 269 21.51 17.12 -28.92
CA ALA A 269 20.32 17.23 -28.08
C ALA A 269 20.65 17.77 -26.68
N HIS A 270 19.67 18.45 -26.08
CA HIS A 270 19.82 19.01 -24.75
C HIS A 270 20.11 17.88 -23.72
N PRO A 271 20.92 18.11 -22.67
CA PRO A 271 21.23 17.08 -21.67
C PRO A 271 20.00 16.40 -21.06
N VAL A 272 18.89 17.14 -20.93
CA VAL A 272 17.60 16.62 -20.45
C VAL A 272 17.01 15.57 -21.41
N GLU A 273 17.11 15.79 -22.73
CA GLU A 273 16.62 14.83 -23.72
C GLU A 273 17.46 13.56 -23.73
N LYS A 274 18.79 13.70 -23.59
CA LYS A 274 19.70 12.55 -23.41
C LYS A 274 19.44 11.78 -22.13
N ALA A 275 19.04 12.46 -21.05
CA ALA A 275 18.63 11.82 -19.81
C ALA A 275 17.30 11.06 -19.99
N ALA A 276 16.30 11.69 -20.62
CA ALA A 276 15.03 11.06 -20.92
C ALA A 276 15.17 9.84 -21.84
N ALA A 277 16.04 9.88 -22.85
CA ALA A 277 16.30 8.74 -23.73
C ALA A 277 16.94 7.55 -22.99
N ARG A 278 17.83 7.83 -22.02
CA ARG A 278 18.43 6.82 -21.15
C ARG A 278 17.40 6.20 -20.21
N GLU A 279 16.53 7.02 -19.63
CA GLU A 279 15.42 6.57 -18.80
C GLU A 279 14.46 5.69 -19.59
N LEU A 280 14.04 6.13 -20.79
CA LEU A 280 13.21 5.35 -21.69
C LEU A 280 13.84 3.99 -22.04
N ARG A 281 15.14 3.96 -22.36
CA ARG A 281 15.87 2.70 -22.60
C ARG A 281 15.79 1.77 -21.39
N GLN A 282 16.03 2.31 -20.21
CA GLN A 282 15.99 1.54 -18.96
C GLN A 282 14.59 0.99 -18.72
N THR A 283 13.55 1.80 -18.90
CA THR A 283 12.15 1.38 -18.76
C THR A 283 11.80 0.27 -19.75
N LEU A 284 12.16 0.40 -21.02
CA LEU A 284 11.85 -0.63 -22.03
C LEU A 284 12.63 -1.93 -21.79
N ARG A 285 13.89 -1.84 -21.35
CA ARG A 285 14.67 -3.00 -20.91
C ARG A 285 14.04 -3.68 -19.71
N GLN A 286 13.57 -2.91 -18.73
CA GLN A 286 12.87 -3.45 -17.58
C GLN A 286 11.58 -4.14 -18.01
N MET A 287 10.78 -3.56 -18.90
CA MET A 287 9.52 -4.14 -19.38
C MET A 287 9.71 -5.44 -20.17
N THR A 288 10.72 -5.51 -21.04
CA THR A 288 10.82 -6.59 -22.03
C THR A 288 11.95 -7.59 -21.78
N GLY A 289 12.90 -7.24 -20.91
CA GLY A 289 14.13 -8.00 -20.68
C GLY A 289 15.14 -7.93 -21.84
N ALA A 290 14.78 -7.29 -22.96
CA ALA A 290 15.66 -7.09 -24.10
C ALA A 290 16.40 -5.75 -23.97
N GLU A 291 17.67 -5.73 -24.37
CA GLU A 291 18.42 -4.49 -24.48
C GLU A 291 18.07 -3.80 -25.80
N ILE A 292 17.56 -2.58 -25.71
CA ILE A 292 17.29 -1.74 -26.89
C ILE A 292 18.48 -0.80 -27.07
N PRO A 293 19.11 -0.77 -28.25
CA PRO A 293 20.24 0.12 -28.49
C PRO A 293 19.79 1.58 -28.38
N LEU A 294 20.60 2.40 -27.71
CA LEU A 294 20.47 3.85 -27.70
C LEU A 294 21.62 4.40 -28.56
N VAL A 295 21.27 5.07 -29.66
CA VAL A 295 22.24 5.64 -30.59
C VAL A 295 22.19 7.15 -30.48
N GLU A 296 23.34 7.76 -30.22
CA GLU A 296 23.52 9.21 -30.35
C GLU A 296 24.12 9.51 -31.72
N GLY A 297 23.53 10.44 -32.48
CA GLY A 297 24.04 10.79 -33.81
C GLY A 297 23.34 11.98 -34.45
N THR A 298 23.64 12.25 -35.72
CA THR A 298 23.07 13.37 -36.50
C THR A 298 21.74 13.01 -37.17
N GLY A 299 21.40 11.71 -37.24
CA GLY A 299 20.17 11.21 -37.87
C GLY A 299 20.38 10.69 -39.30
N ASP A 300 21.57 10.91 -39.87
CA ASP A 300 21.90 10.58 -41.27
C ASP A 300 21.85 9.09 -41.62
N ASN A 301 21.80 8.21 -40.62
CA ASN A 301 21.78 6.75 -40.78
C ASN A 301 20.51 6.08 -40.18
N LEU A 302 19.44 6.84 -39.93
CA LEU A 302 18.19 6.24 -39.48
C LEU A 302 17.49 5.55 -40.67
N PRO A 303 16.98 4.31 -40.50
CA PRO A 303 16.16 3.68 -41.52
C PRO A 303 14.92 4.57 -41.79
N ALA A 304 14.67 4.83 -43.08
CA ALA A 304 13.53 5.62 -43.55
C ALA A 304 12.17 4.97 -43.21
#